data_AF-A0A5E4AZC9-F1
#
_entry.id   AF-A0A5E4AZC9-F1
#
_cell.length_a   1.000
_cell.length_b   1.000
_cell.length_c   1.000
_cell.angle_alpha   90.00
_cell.angle_beta   90.00
_cell.angle_gamma   90.00
#
_symmetry.space_group_name_H-M   'P 1'
#
loop_
_entity.id
_entity.type
_entity.pdbx_description
1 polymer ?
#
loop_
_entity_poly.entity_id
_entity_poly.type
_entity_poly.pdbx_seq_one_letter_code
_entity_poly.pdbx_strand_id
1 'polypeptide(L)'
;MWKDMDTRLSVCTALRTVWTLTELAFSDSPPRCEDNRVRCLPAMGGATPVGMTGPRENLEQQCPCWSPGPESVSASLLKASVLPVLVWVTSGFIAPKPQPGAPSSVLGQESAAPGYLHQSGALTMEALEDPPPEPVEGPEEDIADKVVFLERRVSELEKDSAAAGEQHGRLRQENLHLVHRANALEEQLKEQELRAQEMVLEEARKQKELLCRMEREKSIEIENLQARLQQLDEENGELRSCTPCLKANIERLEEEKQKLLDEIEGLTLRLSEEQESKRKMGDRLSHERHQFQRDKEATQELIEDLRKQLEHLQLLRLEAEQRRGRSSSLGLQEYNSRTRESELEQEVRRLKQDNRNLKEQNEELNGQIITLSIQGARSLFSTAFSESLAAEISSVSRDELMEAVQRQEEINLRLQDYIDRIIVAIMETNPSILEVK
;
A
#
# COMPACT_ATOMS: atom_id res chain seq x y z
N MET A 1 -8.80 40.24 34.69
CA MET A 1 -7.43 39.82 35.04
C MET A 1 -7.37 38.46 35.73
N TRP A 2 -8.19 38.15 36.75
CA TRP A 2 -8.10 36.83 37.43
C TRP A 2 -8.64 35.65 36.61
N LYS A 3 -9.62 35.86 35.72
CA LYS A 3 -10.16 34.81 34.84
C LYS A 3 -9.22 34.35 33.72
N ASP A 4 -8.25 35.17 33.31
CA ASP A 4 -7.29 34.81 32.24
C ASP A 4 -6.09 34.00 32.75
N MET A 5 -5.77 34.11 34.05
CA MET A 5 -4.70 33.30 34.64
C MET A 5 -5.13 31.85 34.83
N ASP A 6 -6.38 31.60 35.23
CA ASP A 6 -6.91 30.23 35.40
C ASP A 6 -7.02 29.47 34.07
N THR A 7 -7.43 30.13 32.99
CA THR A 7 -7.45 29.51 31.66
C THR A 7 -6.05 29.19 31.15
N ARG A 8 -5.08 30.08 31.37
CA ARG A 8 -3.68 29.82 30.97
C ARG A 8 -3.04 28.71 31.79
N LEU A 9 -3.32 28.64 33.10
CA LEU A 9 -2.82 27.56 33.96
C LEU A 9 -3.45 26.22 33.55
N SER A 10 -4.74 26.20 33.23
CA SER A 10 -5.45 24.99 32.78
C SER A 10 -4.92 24.48 31.43
N VAL A 11 -4.69 25.36 30.47
CA VAL A 11 -4.11 25.00 29.15
C VAL A 11 -2.67 24.52 29.29
N CYS A 12 -1.84 25.17 30.11
CA CYS A 12 -0.47 24.69 30.37
C CYS A 12 -0.44 23.34 31.07
N THR A 13 -1.40 23.06 31.97
CA THR A 13 -1.48 21.77 32.66
C THR A 13 -1.93 20.67 31.69
N ALA A 14 -2.91 20.95 30.82
CA ALA A 14 -3.39 20.04 29.78
C ALA A 14 -2.31 19.71 28.73
N LEU A 15 -1.53 20.70 28.30
CA LEU A 15 -0.41 20.49 27.38
C LEU A 15 0.71 19.65 28.00
N ARG A 16 0.93 19.77 29.32
CA ARG A 16 1.93 18.99 30.05
C ARG A 16 1.51 17.53 30.24
N THR A 17 0.22 17.26 30.45
CA THR A 17 -0.31 15.88 30.46
C THR A 17 -0.29 15.25 29.07
N VAL A 18 -0.61 16.00 28.01
CA VAL A 18 -0.50 15.49 26.64
C VAL A 18 0.97 15.20 26.30
N TRP A 19 1.91 16.10 26.63
CA TRP A 19 3.34 15.87 26.41
C TRP A 19 3.83 14.61 27.12
N THR A 20 3.55 14.46 28.41
CA THR A 20 3.97 13.29 29.19
C THR A 20 3.35 11.97 28.72
N LEU A 21 2.09 11.98 28.29
CA LEU A 21 1.44 10.81 27.70
C LEU A 21 2.00 10.46 26.32
N THR A 22 2.41 11.45 25.52
CA THR A 22 3.06 11.23 24.22
C THR A 22 4.48 10.70 24.39
N GLU A 23 5.20 11.17 25.41
CA GLU A 23 6.57 10.75 25.75
C GLU A 23 6.62 9.33 26.35
N LEU A 24 5.58 8.94 27.11
CA LEU A 24 5.36 7.56 27.56
C LEU A 24 4.97 6.63 26.41
N ALA A 25 4.15 7.10 25.45
CA ALA A 25 3.79 6.32 24.26
C ALA A 25 4.96 6.14 23.26
N PHE A 26 5.93 7.07 23.25
CA PHE A 26 7.14 6.97 22.43
C PHE A 26 8.27 6.15 23.06
N SER A 27 8.23 5.95 24.39
CA SER A 27 9.25 5.17 25.12
C SER A 27 9.09 3.65 24.99
N ASP A 28 7.95 3.16 24.53
CA ASP A 28 7.69 1.74 24.23
C ASP A 28 7.88 1.42 22.73
N SER A 29 8.96 1.91 22.14
CA SER A 29 9.40 1.45 20.81
C SER A 29 10.12 0.10 20.95
N PRO A 30 9.77 -0.94 20.18
CA PRO A 30 10.52 -2.20 20.19
C PRO A 30 11.95 -1.95 19.70
N PRO A 31 12.95 -2.72 20.17
CA PRO A 31 14.34 -2.46 19.82
C PRO A 31 14.55 -2.59 18.31
N ARG A 32 15.16 -1.58 17.69
CA ARG A 32 15.65 -1.64 16.31
C ARG A 32 16.69 -2.76 16.21
N CYS A 33 16.50 -3.68 15.26
CA CYS A 33 17.54 -4.59 14.80
C CYS A 33 18.61 -3.82 14.02
N GLU A 34 19.53 -3.16 14.73
CA GLU A 34 20.84 -2.80 14.19
C GLU A 34 21.83 -3.89 14.63
N ASP A 35 22.04 -4.92 13.81
CA ASP A 35 23.36 -5.53 13.73
C ASP A 35 23.52 -6.36 12.45
N ASN A 36 24.12 -5.72 11.46
CA ASN A 36 24.52 -6.30 10.20
C ASN A 36 25.88 -6.97 10.38
N ARG A 37 25.94 -8.12 11.07
CA ARG A 37 27.18 -8.93 11.22
C ARG A 37 26.88 -10.39 11.57
N VAL A 38 26.44 -11.16 10.59
CA VAL A 38 26.64 -12.63 10.61
C VAL A 38 27.54 -13.00 9.43
N ARG A 39 28.80 -13.32 9.76
CA ARG A 39 29.73 -14.02 8.86
C ARG A 39 29.17 -15.42 8.59
N CYS A 40 28.81 -15.71 7.36
CA CYS A 40 28.79 -17.10 6.88
C CYS A 40 30.17 -17.43 6.29
N LEU A 41 30.95 -18.24 7.01
CA LEU A 41 32.19 -18.86 6.53
C LEU A 41 31.88 -19.91 5.44
N PRO A 42 32.77 -20.13 4.45
CA PRO A 42 32.55 -21.12 3.41
C PRO A 42 33.01 -22.51 3.88
N ALA A 43 32.16 -23.52 3.71
CA ALA A 43 32.56 -24.91 3.86
C ALA A 43 33.34 -25.33 2.60
N MET A 44 34.65 -25.54 2.76
CA MET A 44 35.55 -26.15 1.79
C MET A 44 35.49 -27.69 1.90
N GLY A 45 35.35 -28.36 0.75
CA GLY A 45 36.07 -29.60 0.45
C GLY A 45 35.28 -30.91 0.41
N GLY A 46 35.02 -31.41 -0.80
CA GLY A 46 34.66 -32.81 -1.06
C GLY A 46 34.14 -33.04 -2.49
N ALA A 47 35.00 -33.56 -3.37
CA ALA A 47 34.88 -33.54 -4.83
C ALA A 47 33.99 -34.63 -5.50
N THR A 48 33.13 -34.16 -6.43
CA THR A 48 32.86 -34.61 -7.84
C THR A 48 32.15 -35.95 -8.18
N PRO A 49 31.57 -36.10 -9.42
CA PRO A 49 30.77 -35.17 -10.23
C PRO A 49 29.53 -35.87 -10.91
N VAL A 50 28.90 -35.16 -11.87
CA VAL A 50 27.80 -35.54 -12.80
C VAL A 50 26.40 -35.31 -12.20
N GLY A 51 25.52 -34.46 -12.70
CA GLY A 51 25.42 -33.69 -13.94
C GLY A 51 23.93 -33.60 -14.25
N MET A 52 23.30 -32.43 -14.08
CA MET A 52 22.12 -31.94 -14.81
C MET A 52 21.61 -30.63 -14.20
N THR A 53 21.34 -29.69 -15.09
CA THR A 53 20.88 -28.32 -14.87
C THR A 53 19.37 -28.28 -14.64
N GLY A 54 18.92 -27.66 -13.53
CA GLY A 54 17.52 -27.35 -13.22
C GLY A 54 17.43 -26.39 -12.04
N PRO A 55 16.42 -25.50 -11.96
CA PRO A 55 16.39 -24.40 -10.99
C PRO A 55 16.09 -24.94 -9.59
N ARG A 56 16.91 -24.52 -8.62
CA ARG A 56 16.76 -24.87 -7.22
C ARG A 56 15.51 -24.23 -6.63
N GLU A 57 14.63 -25.10 -6.12
CA GLU A 57 13.64 -24.80 -5.09
C GLU A 57 14.30 -24.14 -3.87
N ASN A 58 13.76 -22.99 -3.45
CA ASN A 58 14.08 -22.40 -2.15
C ASN A 58 13.21 -23.09 -1.09
N LEU A 59 13.84 -23.96 -0.30
CA LEU A 59 13.32 -24.41 0.98
C LEU A 59 13.19 -23.21 1.91
N GLU A 60 11.96 -22.97 2.36
CA GLU A 60 11.63 -22.09 3.48
C GLU A 60 12.47 -22.45 4.72
N GLN A 61 13.32 -21.51 5.15
CA GLN A 61 13.71 -21.41 6.55
C GLN A 61 12.81 -20.34 7.18
N GLN A 62 11.86 -20.82 7.99
CA GLN A 62 10.98 -20.00 8.81
C GLN A 62 11.80 -19.18 9.82
N CYS A 63 11.77 -17.85 9.65
CA CYS A 63 12.11 -16.90 10.70
C CYS A 63 10.93 -16.79 11.68
N PRO A 64 11.11 -17.02 13.00
CA PRO A 64 10.04 -16.95 13.99
C PRO A 64 9.94 -15.53 14.54
N CYS A 65 9.45 -14.58 13.74
CA CYS A 65 9.26 -13.21 14.24
C CYS A 65 7.93 -12.53 13.90
N TRP A 66 6.98 -13.22 13.25
CA TRP A 66 5.64 -12.67 13.05
C TRP A 66 4.59 -13.49 13.80
N SER A 67 4.14 -12.94 14.92
CA SER A 67 2.85 -13.24 15.52
C SER A 67 2.03 -11.94 15.54
N PRO A 68 0.75 -11.94 15.12
CA PRO A 68 -0.07 -10.74 15.15
C PRO A 68 -0.57 -10.51 16.59
N GLY A 69 -0.02 -9.49 17.26
CA GLY A 69 -0.54 -8.95 18.53
C GLY A 69 -1.69 -7.95 18.29
N PRO A 70 -2.50 -7.62 19.31
CA PRO A 70 -3.83 -7.04 19.14
C PRO A 70 -3.76 -5.53 18.82
N GLU A 71 -3.74 -5.19 17.54
CA GLU A 71 -4.03 -3.84 17.06
C GLU A 71 -5.54 -3.56 17.09
N SER A 72 -6.13 -3.29 18.26
CA SER A 72 -7.48 -2.68 18.29
C SER A 72 -7.81 -1.84 19.54
N VAL A 73 -6.99 -1.85 20.59
CA VAL A 73 -7.32 -1.14 21.83
C VAL A 73 -6.70 0.26 21.89
N SER A 74 -5.48 0.45 21.36
CA SER A 74 -4.74 1.71 21.39
C SER A 74 -5.31 2.79 20.47
N ALA A 75 -5.72 2.43 19.25
CA ALA A 75 -6.31 3.37 18.29
C ALA A 75 -7.71 3.88 18.71
N SER A 76 -8.43 3.08 19.50
CA SER A 76 -9.76 3.41 20.02
C SER A 76 -9.70 4.37 21.22
N LEU A 77 -8.67 4.23 22.08
CA LEU A 77 -8.45 5.11 23.24
C LEU A 77 -7.93 6.50 22.84
N LEU A 78 -7.10 6.59 21.79
CA LEU A 78 -6.64 7.87 21.22
C LEU A 78 -7.77 8.65 20.56
N LYS A 79 -8.71 7.97 19.88
CA LYS A 79 -9.91 8.62 19.31
C LYS A 79 -10.88 9.09 20.39
N ALA A 80 -11.01 8.39 21.52
CA ALA A 80 -11.94 8.78 22.59
C ALA A 80 -11.46 9.99 23.42
N SER A 81 -10.15 10.23 23.54
CA SER A 81 -9.62 11.26 24.45
C SER A 81 -9.23 12.58 23.77
N VAL A 82 -8.87 12.56 22.48
CA VAL A 82 -8.29 13.74 21.79
C VAL A 82 -9.35 14.55 21.02
N LEU A 83 -10.36 13.88 20.46
CA LEU A 83 -11.43 14.52 19.67
C LEU A 83 -12.31 15.51 20.48
N PRO A 84 -12.67 15.27 21.76
CA PRO A 84 -13.47 16.22 22.52
C PRO A 84 -12.72 17.53 22.85
N VAL A 85 -11.40 17.43 23.08
CA VAL A 85 -10.54 18.57 23.41
C VAL A 85 -10.29 19.45 22.18
N LEU A 86 -10.10 18.83 21.01
CA LEU A 86 -9.89 19.55 19.76
C LEU A 86 -11.16 20.30 19.32
N VAL A 87 -12.35 19.69 19.48
CA VAL A 87 -13.65 20.31 19.15
C VAL A 87 -14.00 21.47 20.10
N TRP A 88 -13.60 21.40 21.38
CA TRP A 88 -13.76 22.51 22.33
C TRP A 88 -12.88 23.71 21.99
N VAL A 89 -11.63 23.48 21.58
CA VAL A 89 -10.69 24.54 21.21
C VAL A 89 -11.10 25.22 19.91
N THR A 90 -11.65 24.48 18.95
CA THR A 90 -12.10 25.04 17.65
C THR A 90 -13.48 25.73 17.72
N SER A 91 -14.35 25.33 18.66
CA SER A 91 -15.70 25.91 18.78
C SER A 91 -15.78 27.16 19.67
N GLY A 92 -14.75 27.44 20.48
CA GLY A 92 -14.71 28.58 21.42
C GLY A 92 -14.24 29.92 20.83
N PHE A 93 -13.86 29.96 19.55
CA PHE A 93 -13.26 31.14 18.91
C PHE A 93 -14.16 31.73 17.81
N ILE A 94 -15.36 32.15 18.18
CA ILE A 94 -16.18 33.04 17.34
C ILE A 94 -16.58 34.25 18.19
N ALA A 95 -15.88 35.37 18.00
CA ALA A 95 -16.26 36.66 18.53
C ALA A 95 -16.74 37.57 17.37
N PRO A 96 -17.85 38.33 17.53
CA PRO A 96 -18.42 39.14 16.47
C PRO A 96 -17.71 40.50 16.33
N LYS A 97 -17.78 41.03 15.10
CA LYS A 97 -17.29 42.34 14.64
C LYS A 97 -18.13 43.49 15.25
N PRO A 98 -17.56 44.65 15.62
CA PRO A 98 -18.35 45.87 15.83
C PRO A 98 -18.02 46.98 14.82
N GLN A 99 -19.03 47.79 14.50
CA GLN A 99 -18.96 49.11 13.86
C GLN A 99 -19.67 50.16 14.75
N PRO A 100 -19.45 51.47 14.54
CA PRO A 100 -19.27 52.45 15.62
C PRO A 100 -20.52 53.27 15.99
N GLY A 101 -20.55 53.77 17.23
CA GLY A 101 -21.49 54.80 17.72
C GLY A 101 -21.19 55.18 19.18
N ALA A 102 -20.92 56.47 19.42
CA ALA A 102 -20.68 57.11 20.74
C ALA A 102 -22.01 57.40 21.50
N PRO A 103 -22.08 58.03 22.71
CA PRO A 103 -21.03 58.61 23.58
C PRO A 103 -21.17 58.36 25.12
N SER A 104 -20.23 58.94 25.91
CA SER A 104 -20.23 59.22 27.38
C SER A 104 -20.15 58.00 28.32
N SER A 105 -19.43 57.95 29.46
CA SER A 105 -18.63 58.88 30.29
C SER A 105 -18.03 57.98 31.43
N VAL A 106 -16.78 58.11 31.91
CA VAL A 106 -16.34 58.83 33.13
C VAL A 106 -15.07 58.11 33.71
N LEU A 107 -14.04 58.92 34.05
CA LEU A 107 -12.89 58.75 35.00
C LEU A 107 -11.87 57.61 34.79
N GLY A 108 -10.54 57.78 34.92
CA GLY A 108 -9.61 58.84 35.35
C GLY A 108 -8.20 58.18 35.27
N GLN A 109 -7.08 58.80 34.88
CA GLN A 109 -6.17 59.79 35.48
C GLN A 109 -4.92 59.73 34.55
N GLU A 110 -4.00 60.68 34.34
CA GLU A 110 -3.73 62.03 34.80
C GLU A 110 -2.49 62.51 34.00
N SER A 111 -2.26 63.84 33.98
CA SER A 111 -1.03 64.54 33.58
C SER A 111 -0.94 65.10 32.15
N ALA A 112 -1.58 66.25 31.96
CA ALA A 112 -1.03 67.36 31.19
C ALA A 112 -1.51 68.68 31.84
N ALA A 113 -0.59 69.48 32.35
CA ALA A 113 -0.82 70.86 32.78
C ALA A 113 -0.45 71.79 31.61
N PRO A 114 -1.30 72.79 31.31
CA PRO A 114 -0.89 74.17 31.57
C PRO A 114 -2.03 74.96 32.22
N GLY A 115 -1.79 75.39 33.47
CA GLY A 115 -2.69 76.23 34.23
C GLY A 115 -2.38 77.71 34.02
N TYR A 116 -3.35 78.40 33.44
CA TYR A 116 -3.59 79.82 33.63
C TYR A 116 -3.44 80.22 35.10
N LEU A 117 -2.65 81.26 35.36
CA LEU A 117 -2.56 81.90 36.67
C LEU A 117 -3.84 82.72 36.90
N HIS A 118 -4.63 82.26 37.87
CA HIS A 118 -5.78 82.97 38.39
C HIS A 118 -5.33 84.10 39.33
N GLN A 119 -6.01 85.21 39.10
CA GLN A 119 -6.22 86.39 39.91
C GLN A 119 -6.82 86.04 41.29
N SER A 120 -6.19 86.51 42.37
CA SER A 120 -6.70 86.86 43.73
C SER A 120 -5.47 86.99 44.63
N GLY A 121 -5.08 88.12 45.22
CA GLY A 121 -5.88 89.17 45.82
C GLY A 121 -5.78 89.04 47.34
N ALA A 122 -4.83 89.76 47.97
CA ALA A 122 -4.87 90.16 49.37
C ALA A 122 -3.59 90.91 49.81
N LEU A 123 -3.75 92.23 50.00
CA LEU A 123 -3.07 93.09 50.99
C LEU A 123 -1.59 93.46 50.67
N THR A 124 -1.16 94.72 50.59
CA THR A 124 -1.58 95.95 51.30
C THR A 124 -1.28 97.19 50.44
N MET A 125 -2.31 97.95 50.08
CA MET A 125 -2.23 99.38 49.76
C MET A 125 -3.41 100.03 50.46
N GLU A 126 -3.26 100.36 51.74
CA GLU A 126 -4.08 101.37 52.41
C GLU A 126 -3.45 101.72 53.77
N ALA A 127 -2.65 102.77 53.76
CA ALA A 127 -2.33 103.58 54.94
C ALA A 127 -2.53 105.04 54.51
N LEU A 128 -3.79 105.38 54.30
CA LEU A 128 -4.27 106.75 54.28
C LEU A 128 -5.22 106.86 55.48
N GLU A 129 -4.67 107.24 56.63
CA GLU A 129 -5.46 107.72 57.76
C GLU A 129 -5.08 109.17 58.07
N ASP A 130 -6.13 109.92 58.39
CA ASP A 130 -6.38 111.34 58.62
C ASP A 130 -5.28 112.24 59.28
N PRO A 131 -5.29 113.57 59.00
CA PRO A 131 -4.70 114.63 59.83
C PRO A 131 -5.67 115.00 60.99
N PRO A 132 -5.40 115.86 62.01
CA PRO A 132 -4.27 116.76 62.36
C PRO A 132 -3.85 116.58 63.88
N PRO A 133 -3.10 117.45 64.62
CA PRO A 133 -3.17 118.91 64.70
C PRO A 133 -1.83 119.62 64.36
N GLU A 134 -1.94 120.82 63.78
CA GLU A 134 -0.86 121.81 63.85
C GLU A 134 -0.41 122.02 65.30
N PRO A 135 0.90 122.18 65.51
CA PRO A 135 1.31 123.39 66.19
C PRO A 135 2.54 124.05 65.55
N VAL A 136 2.31 125.31 65.21
CA VAL A 136 3.22 126.44 65.43
C VAL A 136 4.36 126.57 64.43
N GLU A 137 4.07 127.43 63.44
CA GLU A 137 4.98 128.37 62.80
C GLU A 137 6.27 128.64 63.60
N GLY A 138 7.39 128.21 63.02
CA GLY A 138 8.72 128.73 63.27
C GLY A 138 9.40 128.85 61.91
N PRO A 139 10.10 129.96 61.65
CA PRO A 139 10.07 130.67 60.37
C PRO A 139 10.74 129.88 59.25
N GLU A 140 10.15 129.92 58.05
CA GLU A 140 10.85 129.81 56.76
C GLU A 140 12.02 128.80 56.74
N GLU A 141 11.72 127.50 56.72
CA GLU A 141 12.52 126.66 55.82
C GLU A 141 12.24 127.19 54.42
N ASP A 142 13.24 127.90 53.90
CA ASP A 142 13.23 128.68 52.68
C ASP A 142 12.53 127.88 51.57
N ILE A 143 11.61 128.49 50.81
CA ILE A 143 10.95 127.82 49.67
C ILE A 143 12.00 127.22 48.72
N ALA A 144 13.19 127.83 48.69
CA ALA A 144 14.40 127.34 48.06
C ALA A 144 14.82 125.92 48.51
N ASP A 145 14.83 125.59 49.81
CA ASP A 145 15.24 124.28 50.32
C ASP A 145 14.27 123.16 49.92
N LYS A 146 12.96 123.46 49.90
CA LYS A 146 11.92 122.53 49.41
C LYS A 146 12.03 122.30 47.90
N VAL A 147 12.35 123.35 47.13
CA VAL A 147 12.62 123.22 45.69
C VAL A 147 13.87 122.39 45.43
N VAL A 148 14.97 122.63 46.14
CA VAL A 148 16.23 121.85 46.03
C VAL A 148 16.00 120.37 46.40
N PHE A 149 15.18 120.09 47.41
CA PHE A 149 14.79 118.71 47.75
C PHE A 149 14.00 118.04 46.62
N LEU A 150 13.00 118.73 46.06
CA LEU A 150 12.22 118.22 44.94
C LEU A 150 13.09 118.03 43.69
N GLU A 151 14.00 118.95 43.38
CA GLU A 151 14.96 118.82 42.27
C GLU A 151 15.88 117.60 42.43
N ARG A 152 16.39 117.36 43.65
CA ARG A 152 17.18 116.16 43.96
C ARG A 152 16.33 114.90 43.81
N ARG A 153 15.10 114.90 44.32
CA ARG A 153 14.15 113.79 44.21
C ARG A 153 13.78 113.49 42.76
N VAL A 154 13.55 114.52 41.95
CA VAL A 154 13.31 114.40 40.50
C VAL A 154 14.55 113.85 39.81
N SER A 155 15.74 114.36 40.14
CA SER A 155 17.00 113.84 39.59
C SER A 155 17.26 112.37 39.96
N GLU A 156 16.90 111.96 41.17
CA GLU A 156 16.96 110.55 41.61
C GLU A 156 15.96 109.70 40.83
N LEU A 157 14.71 110.16 40.70
CA LEU A 157 13.68 109.47 39.91
C LEU A 157 14.04 109.37 38.42
N GLU A 158 14.70 110.38 37.85
CA GLU A 158 15.20 110.36 36.47
C GLU A 158 16.32 109.33 36.30
N LYS A 159 17.23 109.23 37.27
CA LYS A 159 18.29 108.21 37.29
C LYS A 159 17.71 106.81 37.47
N ASP A 160 16.75 106.64 38.37
CA ASP A 160 16.07 105.37 38.61
C ASP A 160 15.24 104.96 37.38
N SER A 161 14.57 105.90 36.73
CA SER A 161 13.85 105.70 35.47
C SER A 161 14.80 105.27 34.34
N ALA A 162 15.97 105.91 34.21
CA ALA A 162 16.99 105.52 33.23
C ALA A 162 17.57 104.12 33.52
N ALA A 163 17.91 103.83 34.76
CA ALA A 163 18.41 102.52 35.18
C ALA A 163 17.38 101.40 34.98
N ALA A 164 16.10 101.67 35.32
CA ALA A 164 15.00 100.76 35.06
C ALA A 164 14.78 100.53 33.55
N GLY A 165 14.93 101.58 32.73
CA GLY A 165 14.89 101.50 31.28
C GLY A 165 15.99 100.61 30.70
N GLU A 166 17.23 100.73 31.18
CA GLU A 166 18.35 99.88 30.78
C GLU A 166 18.15 98.42 31.21
N GLN A 167 17.71 98.18 32.45
CA GLN A 167 17.39 96.84 32.95
C GLN A 167 16.28 96.20 32.12
N HIS A 168 15.22 96.94 31.81
CA HIS A 168 14.14 96.49 30.95
C HIS A 168 14.62 96.17 29.53
N GLY A 169 15.54 96.97 28.98
CA GLY A 169 16.19 96.71 27.71
C GLY A 169 16.99 95.41 27.70
N ARG A 170 17.78 95.14 28.74
CA ARG A 170 18.55 93.89 28.90
C ARG A 170 17.63 92.68 29.05
N LEU A 171 16.65 92.76 29.94
CA LEU A 171 15.67 91.69 30.14
C LEU A 171 14.89 91.39 28.86
N ARG A 172 14.56 92.40 28.05
CA ARG A 172 13.95 92.20 26.73
C ARG A 172 14.85 91.43 25.77
N GLN A 173 16.14 91.76 25.72
CA GLN A 173 17.10 91.05 24.86
C GLN A 173 17.32 89.60 25.33
N GLU A 174 17.48 89.39 26.63
CA GLU A 174 17.61 88.05 27.22
C GLU A 174 16.35 87.22 26.98
N ASN A 175 15.16 87.79 27.18
CA ASN A 175 13.89 87.12 26.90
C ASN A 175 13.76 86.75 25.41
N LEU A 176 14.12 87.66 24.51
CA LEU A 176 14.16 87.38 23.07
C LEU A 176 15.10 86.21 22.74
N HIS A 177 16.30 86.18 23.34
CA HIS A 177 17.26 85.09 23.14
C HIS A 177 16.74 83.75 23.68
N LEU A 178 16.11 83.75 24.86
CA LEU A 178 15.48 82.56 25.43
C LEU A 178 14.32 82.06 24.56
N VAL A 179 13.50 82.95 24.01
CA VAL A 179 12.42 82.58 23.08
C VAL A 179 13.00 81.93 21.82
N HIS A 180 14.03 82.51 21.21
CA HIS A 180 14.68 81.88 20.04
C HIS A 180 15.26 80.51 20.37
N ARG A 181 15.91 80.37 21.54
CA ARG A 181 16.46 79.09 22.00
C ARG A 181 15.36 78.06 22.27
N ALA A 182 14.26 78.47 22.90
CA ALA A 182 13.11 77.60 23.16
C ALA A 182 12.50 77.10 21.85
N ASN A 183 12.26 77.99 20.88
CA ASN A 183 11.73 77.63 19.57
C ASN A 183 12.66 76.64 18.82
N ALA A 184 13.98 76.84 18.86
CA ALA A 184 14.93 75.93 18.25
C ALA A 184 14.91 74.52 18.90
N LEU A 185 14.77 74.45 20.23
CA LEU A 185 14.63 73.17 20.93
C LEU A 185 13.29 72.49 20.64
N GLU A 186 12.20 73.25 20.52
CA GLU A 186 10.89 72.72 20.11
C GLU A 186 10.92 72.14 18.69
N GLU A 187 11.61 72.80 17.75
CA GLU A 187 11.81 72.28 16.40
C GLU A 187 12.64 70.99 16.39
N GLN A 188 13.72 70.95 17.18
CA GLN A 188 14.52 69.73 17.35
C GLN A 188 13.71 68.57 17.95
N LEU A 189 12.88 68.86 18.96
CA LEU A 189 12.01 67.86 19.57
C LEU A 189 11.00 67.31 18.56
N LYS A 190 10.31 68.19 17.82
CA LYS A 190 9.37 67.79 16.75
C LYS A 190 10.06 66.95 15.67
N GLU A 191 11.28 67.31 15.29
CA GLU A 191 12.05 66.56 14.30
C GLU A 191 12.47 65.18 14.84
N GLN A 192 12.85 65.07 16.11
CA GLN A 192 13.13 63.79 16.76
C GLN A 192 11.88 62.91 16.90
N GLU A 193 10.74 63.50 17.27
CA GLU A 193 9.45 62.81 17.35
C GLU A 193 9.04 62.26 15.98
N LEU A 194 9.18 63.06 14.92
CA LEU A 194 8.91 62.62 13.55
C LEU A 194 9.83 61.47 13.13
N ARG A 195 11.15 61.60 13.34
CA ARG A 195 12.13 60.53 13.05
C ARG A 195 11.81 59.25 13.81
N ALA A 196 11.43 59.34 15.09
CA ALA A 196 11.06 58.18 15.89
C ALA A 196 9.79 57.51 15.35
N GLN A 197 8.78 58.30 14.97
CA GLN A 197 7.56 57.78 14.34
C GLN A 197 7.85 57.09 13.00
N GLU A 198 8.69 57.68 12.15
CA GLU A 198 9.11 57.09 10.88
C GLU A 198 9.81 55.75 11.09
N MET A 199 10.78 55.67 12.02
CA MET A 199 11.47 54.42 12.35
C MET A 199 10.51 53.33 12.84
N VAL A 200 9.55 53.67 13.72
CA VAL A 200 8.56 52.70 14.20
C VAL A 200 7.66 52.22 13.07
N LEU A 201 7.24 53.11 12.16
CA LEU A 201 6.44 52.74 10.99
C LEU A 201 7.22 51.84 10.03
N GLU A 202 8.51 52.11 9.81
CA GLU A 202 9.37 51.27 8.97
C GLU A 202 9.58 49.87 9.58
N GLU A 203 9.87 49.78 10.88
CA GLU A 203 10.02 48.49 11.55
C GLU A 203 8.69 47.71 11.58
N ALA A 204 7.56 48.38 11.80
CA ALA A 204 6.25 47.73 11.70
C ALA A 204 5.96 47.20 10.29
N ARG A 205 6.36 47.93 9.24
CA ARG A 205 6.26 47.46 7.84
C ARG A 205 7.14 46.23 7.60
N LYS A 206 8.41 46.26 8.03
CA LYS A 206 9.35 45.11 7.90
C LYS A 206 8.84 43.87 8.63
N GLN A 207 8.36 44.03 9.87
CA GLN A 207 7.81 42.93 10.67
C GLN A 207 6.57 42.32 9.98
N LYS A 208 5.67 43.15 9.47
CA LYS A 208 4.50 42.69 8.72
C LYS A 208 4.90 41.91 7.46
N GLU A 209 5.88 42.38 6.71
CA GLU A 209 6.39 41.68 5.53
C GLU A 209 7.01 40.32 5.87
N LEU A 210 7.83 40.26 6.94
CA LEU A 210 8.44 39.02 7.40
C LEU A 210 7.38 38.01 7.83
N LEU A 211 6.38 38.44 8.61
CA LEU A 211 5.26 37.59 9.01
C LEU A 211 4.50 37.04 7.79
N CYS A 212 4.16 37.90 6.81
CA CYS A 212 3.49 37.45 5.60
C CYS A 212 4.36 36.51 4.74
N ARG A 213 5.69 36.63 4.75
CA ARG A 213 6.58 35.66 4.07
C ARG A 213 6.56 34.31 4.78
N MET A 214 6.73 34.30 6.10
CA MET A 214 6.67 33.09 6.92
C MET A 214 5.31 32.38 6.82
N GLU A 215 4.21 33.12 6.81
CA GLU A 215 2.86 32.55 6.64
C GLU A 215 2.73 31.85 5.29
N ARG A 216 3.22 32.46 4.20
CA ARG A 216 3.21 31.84 2.86
C ARG A 216 4.09 30.60 2.81
N GLU A 217 5.30 30.66 3.34
CA GLU A 217 6.22 29.51 3.40
C GLU A 217 5.59 28.34 4.17
N LYS A 218 4.95 28.62 5.31
CA LYS A 218 4.22 27.59 6.08
C LYS A 218 3.04 27.02 5.30
N SER A 219 2.25 27.85 4.62
CA SER A 219 1.14 27.37 3.80
C SER A 219 1.63 26.43 2.68
N ILE A 220 2.72 26.80 1.98
CA ILE A 220 3.32 25.96 0.93
C ILE A 220 3.82 24.63 1.53
N GLU A 221 4.48 24.66 2.69
CA GLU A 221 4.95 23.43 3.35
C GLU A 221 3.78 22.53 3.76
N ILE A 222 2.69 23.11 4.28
CA ILE A 222 1.46 22.37 4.60
C ILE A 222 0.87 21.73 3.35
N GLU A 223 0.76 22.46 2.24
CA GLU A 223 0.25 21.95 0.97
C GLU A 223 1.13 20.81 0.41
N ASN A 224 2.46 20.95 0.49
CA ASN A 224 3.40 19.90 0.08
C ASN A 224 3.25 18.62 0.91
N LEU A 225 3.16 18.76 2.25
CA LEU A 225 2.96 17.63 3.15
C LEU A 225 1.59 16.98 2.94
N GLN A 226 0.54 17.76 2.69
CA GLN A 226 -0.80 17.25 2.37
C GLN A 226 -0.80 16.46 1.06
N ALA A 227 -0.15 16.96 0.01
CA ALA A 227 -0.02 16.25 -1.26
C ALA A 227 0.75 14.93 -1.09
N ARG A 228 1.84 14.94 -0.30
CA ARG A 228 2.60 13.71 -0.01
C ARG A 228 1.79 12.69 0.79
N LEU A 229 0.98 13.15 1.74
CA LEU A 229 0.07 12.28 2.50
C LEU A 229 -0.98 11.66 1.59
N GLN A 230 -1.63 12.45 0.72
CA GLN A 230 -2.61 11.95 -0.25
C GLN A 230 -2.00 10.88 -1.17
N GLN A 231 -0.81 11.11 -1.70
CA GLN A 231 -0.10 10.13 -2.52
C GLN A 231 0.15 8.81 -1.75
N LEU A 232 0.61 8.90 -0.50
CA LEU A 232 0.83 7.71 0.33
C LEU A 232 -0.47 6.99 0.68
N ASP A 233 -1.57 7.71 0.86
CA ASP A 233 -2.89 7.13 1.11
C ASP A 233 -3.43 6.40 -0.14
N GLU A 234 -3.20 6.97 -1.33
CA GLU A 234 -3.52 6.34 -2.63
C GLU A 234 -2.71 5.06 -2.82
N GLU A 235 -1.38 5.11 -2.69
CA GLU A 235 -0.49 3.93 -2.78
C GLU A 235 -0.88 2.84 -1.76
N ASN A 236 -1.20 3.22 -0.52
CA ASN A 236 -1.70 2.27 0.49
C ASN A 236 -3.06 1.70 0.12
N GLY A 237 -3.96 2.51 -0.47
CA GLY A 237 -5.25 2.06 -0.98
C GLY A 237 -5.10 1.01 -2.07
N GLU A 238 -4.21 1.25 -3.04
CA GLU A 238 -3.86 0.29 -4.09
C GLU A 238 -3.32 -1.02 -3.51
N LEU A 239 -2.33 -0.96 -2.61
CA LEU A 239 -1.78 -2.16 -1.96
C LEU A 239 -2.84 -2.95 -1.19
N ARG A 240 -3.73 -2.26 -0.46
CA ARG A 240 -4.86 -2.88 0.26
C ARG A 240 -5.83 -3.56 -0.71
N SER A 241 -6.03 -3.00 -1.90
CA SER A 241 -6.90 -3.59 -2.93
C SER A 241 -6.28 -4.79 -3.65
N CYS A 242 -4.96 -4.79 -3.88
CA CYS A 242 -4.26 -5.90 -4.53
C CYS A 242 -4.11 -7.13 -3.61
N THR A 243 -3.94 -6.89 -2.31
CA THR A 243 -3.76 -7.94 -1.30
C THR A 243 -4.82 -9.06 -1.36
N PRO A 244 -6.14 -8.80 -1.34
CA PRO A 244 -7.16 -9.85 -1.40
C PRO A 244 -7.15 -10.61 -2.72
N CYS A 245 -6.88 -9.94 -3.85
CA CYS A 245 -6.78 -10.60 -5.17
C CYS A 245 -5.62 -11.60 -5.20
N LEU A 246 -4.45 -11.21 -4.66
CA LEU A 246 -3.30 -12.09 -4.56
C LEU A 246 -3.57 -13.27 -3.61
N LYS A 247 -4.23 -13.04 -2.46
CA LYS A 247 -4.64 -14.11 -1.55
C LYS A 247 -5.57 -15.13 -2.21
N ALA A 248 -6.60 -14.67 -2.91
CA ALA A 248 -7.52 -15.55 -3.63
C ALA A 248 -6.80 -16.36 -4.73
N ASN A 249 -5.82 -15.75 -5.41
CA ASN A 249 -4.99 -16.48 -6.39
C ASN A 249 -4.11 -17.55 -5.74
N ILE A 250 -3.53 -17.26 -4.56
CA ILE A 250 -2.76 -18.24 -3.79
C ILE A 250 -3.66 -19.41 -3.39
N GLU A 251 -4.83 -19.15 -2.80
CA GLU A 251 -5.79 -20.18 -2.39
C GLU A 251 -6.21 -21.08 -3.57
N ARG A 252 -6.52 -20.49 -4.74
CA ARG A 252 -6.85 -21.25 -5.95
C ARG A 252 -5.69 -22.15 -6.40
N LEU A 253 -4.46 -21.64 -6.39
CA LEU A 253 -3.28 -22.41 -6.78
C LEU A 253 -2.98 -23.53 -5.78
N GLU A 254 -3.23 -23.31 -4.49
CA GLU A 254 -3.12 -24.32 -3.45
C GLU A 254 -4.15 -25.45 -3.65
N GLU A 255 -5.39 -25.11 -4.01
CA GLU A 255 -6.41 -26.10 -4.37
C GLU A 255 -6.04 -26.91 -5.61
N GLU A 256 -5.52 -26.27 -6.66
CA GLU A 256 -5.05 -26.96 -7.87
C GLU A 256 -3.86 -27.88 -7.58
N LYS A 257 -2.91 -27.43 -6.76
CA LYS A 257 -1.80 -28.26 -6.28
C LYS A 257 -2.33 -29.49 -5.53
N GLN A 258 -3.29 -29.32 -4.62
CA GLN A 258 -3.83 -30.44 -3.86
C GLN A 258 -4.54 -31.45 -4.77
N LYS A 259 -5.36 -30.98 -5.73
CA LYS A 259 -6.01 -31.86 -6.72
C LYS A 259 -5.01 -32.68 -7.51
N LEU A 260 -3.92 -32.06 -7.98
CA LEU A 260 -2.87 -32.77 -8.72
C LEU A 260 -2.12 -33.77 -7.84
N LEU A 261 -1.88 -33.47 -6.56
CA LEU A 261 -1.30 -34.43 -5.62
C LEU A 261 -2.20 -35.65 -5.43
N ASP A 262 -3.49 -35.44 -5.21
CA ASP A 262 -4.47 -36.52 -5.06
C ASP A 262 -4.54 -37.39 -6.34
N GLU A 263 -4.47 -36.77 -7.53
CA GLU A 263 -4.40 -37.48 -8.82
C GLU A 263 -3.11 -38.32 -8.96
N ILE A 264 -1.96 -37.77 -8.58
CA ILE A 264 -0.68 -38.47 -8.59
C ILE A 264 -0.72 -39.67 -7.64
N GLU A 265 -1.27 -39.50 -6.43
CA GLU A 265 -1.45 -40.60 -5.48
C GLU A 265 -2.35 -41.70 -6.07
N GLY A 266 -3.49 -41.33 -6.66
CA GLY A 266 -4.40 -42.26 -7.32
C GLY A 266 -3.78 -42.98 -8.53
N LEU A 267 -2.92 -42.32 -9.31
CA LEU A 267 -2.16 -42.95 -10.39
C LEU A 267 -1.06 -43.87 -9.86
N THR A 268 -0.39 -43.48 -8.79
CA THR A 268 0.68 -44.26 -8.15
C THR A 268 0.12 -45.55 -7.56
N LEU A 269 -1.05 -45.50 -6.92
CA LEU A 269 -1.75 -46.69 -6.43
C LEU A 269 -2.12 -47.64 -7.58
N ARG A 270 -2.77 -47.14 -8.64
CA ARG A 270 -3.10 -47.94 -9.83
C ARG A 270 -1.88 -48.58 -10.47
N LEU A 271 -0.78 -47.84 -10.58
CA LEU A 271 0.48 -48.36 -11.11
C LEU A 271 1.03 -49.50 -10.23
N SER A 272 0.97 -49.35 -8.90
CA SER A 272 1.39 -50.40 -7.96
C SER A 272 0.54 -51.65 -8.09
N GLU A 273 -0.78 -51.52 -8.21
CA GLU A 273 -1.71 -52.63 -8.42
C GLU A 273 -1.40 -53.39 -9.71
N GLU A 274 -1.18 -52.67 -10.81
CA GLU A 274 -0.80 -53.26 -12.10
C GLU A 274 0.58 -53.96 -12.03
N GLN A 275 1.55 -53.37 -11.32
CA GLN A 275 2.84 -54.02 -11.09
C GLN A 275 2.71 -55.30 -10.28
N GLU A 276 1.85 -55.32 -9.26
CA GLU A 276 1.59 -56.51 -8.45
C GLU A 276 0.85 -57.59 -9.27
N SER A 277 -0.15 -57.20 -10.07
CA SER A 277 -0.85 -58.07 -11.02
C SER A 277 0.11 -58.72 -12.01
N LYS A 278 1.00 -57.92 -12.61
CA LYS A 278 2.06 -58.40 -13.50
C LYS A 278 2.98 -59.40 -12.81
N ARG A 279 3.40 -59.14 -11.57
CA ARG A 279 4.22 -60.09 -10.78
C ARG A 279 3.47 -61.41 -10.56
N LYS A 280 2.21 -61.35 -10.10
CA LYS A 280 1.35 -62.54 -9.89
C LYS A 280 1.20 -63.37 -11.17
N MET A 281 0.97 -62.73 -12.32
CA MET A 281 0.88 -63.43 -13.61
C MET A 281 2.23 -64.02 -14.04
N GLY A 282 3.34 -63.31 -13.79
CA GLY A 282 4.69 -63.83 -14.00
C GLY A 282 4.97 -65.09 -13.17
N ASP A 283 4.60 -65.08 -11.89
CA ASP A 283 4.77 -66.23 -10.99
C ASP A 283 3.93 -67.44 -11.44
N ARG A 284 2.69 -67.22 -11.88
CA ARG A 284 1.83 -68.28 -12.45
C ARG A 284 2.44 -68.90 -13.70
N LEU A 285 2.92 -68.08 -14.65
CA LEU A 285 3.58 -68.56 -15.86
C LEU A 285 4.86 -69.34 -15.54
N SER A 286 5.62 -68.89 -14.54
CA SER A 286 6.79 -69.63 -14.06
C SER A 286 6.38 -71.00 -13.50
N HIS A 287 5.36 -71.04 -12.65
CA HIS A 287 4.84 -72.30 -12.09
C HIS A 287 4.36 -73.28 -13.17
N GLU A 288 3.57 -72.81 -14.14
CA GLU A 288 3.09 -73.62 -15.27
C GLU A 288 4.26 -74.17 -16.11
N ARG A 289 5.29 -73.36 -16.37
CA ARG A 289 6.50 -73.83 -17.07
C ARG A 289 7.22 -74.94 -16.31
N HIS A 290 7.39 -74.80 -14.99
CA HIS A 290 8.01 -75.83 -14.17
C HIS A 290 7.16 -77.10 -14.12
N GLN A 291 5.84 -76.96 -14.03
CA GLN A 291 4.93 -78.11 -14.03
C GLN A 291 4.95 -78.84 -15.37
N PHE A 292 4.87 -78.11 -16.48
CA PHE A 292 4.99 -78.69 -17.81
C PHE A 292 6.33 -79.40 -18.02
N GLN A 293 7.43 -78.83 -17.50
CA GLN A 293 8.75 -79.46 -17.58
C GLN A 293 8.82 -80.76 -16.77
N ARG A 294 8.24 -80.81 -15.56
CA ARG A 294 8.12 -82.04 -14.77
C ARG A 294 7.27 -83.11 -15.47
N ASP A 295 6.13 -82.72 -16.04
CA ASP A 295 5.25 -83.65 -16.76
C ASP A 295 5.95 -84.19 -18.02
N LYS A 296 6.73 -83.34 -18.70
CA LYS A 296 7.58 -83.75 -19.83
C LYS A 296 8.65 -84.76 -19.39
N GLU A 297 9.32 -84.53 -18.26
CA GLU A 297 10.30 -85.47 -17.71
C GLU A 297 9.64 -86.81 -17.34
N ALA A 298 8.50 -86.78 -16.63
CA ALA A 298 7.76 -87.99 -16.26
C ALA A 298 7.25 -88.78 -17.48
N THR A 299 6.77 -88.10 -18.51
CA THR A 299 6.36 -88.77 -19.77
C THR A 299 7.55 -89.34 -20.53
N GLN A 300 8.72 -88.68 -20.50
CA GLN A 300 9.96 -89.21 -21.06
C GLN A 300 10.43 -90.46 -20.32
N GLU A 301 10.42 -90.47 -18.98
CA GLU A 301 10.74 -91.64 -18.16
C GLU A 301 9.84 -92.83 -18.51
N LEU A 302 8.51 -92.61 -18.64
CA LEU A 302 7.57 -93.65 -19.07
C LEU A 302 7.89 -94.19 -20.47
N ILE A 303 8.24 -93.31 -21.42
CA ILE A 303 8.65 -93.73 -22.77
C ILE A 303 9.91 -94.59 -22.71
N GLU A 304 10.89 -94.22 -21.89
CA GLU A 304 12.12 -95.01 -21.71
C GLU A 304 11.84 -96.38 -21.10
N ASP A 305 10.96 -96.47 -20.10
CA ASP A 305 10.59 -97.75 -19.51
C ASP A 305 9.83 -98.66 -20.49
N LEU A 306 8.91 -98.09 -21.28
CA LEU A 306 8.24 -98.82 -22.36
C LEU A 306 9.24 -99.27 -23.44
N ARG A 307 10.25 -98.45 -23.77
CA ARG A 307 11.33 -98.85 -24.70
C ARG A 307 12.13 -100.03 -24.16
N LYS A 308 12.54 -100.00 -22.89
CA LYS A 308 13.23 -101.13 -22.23
C LYS A 308 12.38 -102.41 -22.24
N GLN A 309 11.07 -102.29 -21.96
CA GLN A 309 10.15 -103.43 -22.03
C GLN A 309 10.03 -103.98 -23.46
N LEU A 310 9.92 -103.11 -24.47
CA LEU A 310 9.89 -103.50 -25.88
C LEU A 310 11.18 -104.20 -26.30
N GLU A 311 12.35 -103.67 -25.93
CA GLU A 311 13.65 -104.30 -26.18
C GLU A 311 13.73 -105.70 -25.54
N HIS A 312 13.28 -105.83 -24.28
CA HIS A 312 13.24 -107.12 -23.60
C HIS A 312 12.32 -108.14 -24.30
N LEU A 313 11.12 -107.72 -24.71
CA LEU A 313 10.19 -108.57 -25.47
C LEU A 313 10.74 -108.97 -26.84
N GLN A 314 11.45 -108.06 -27.52
CA GLN A 314 12.12 -108.36 -28.80
C GLN A 314 13.21 -109.42 -28.64
N LEU A 315 14.02 -109.33 -27.57
CA LEU A 315 15.03 -110.35 -27.25
C LEU A 315 14.38 -111.73 -27.02
N LEU A 316 13.32 -111.79 -26.21
CA LEU A 316 12.57 -113.04 -25.97
C LEU A 316 11.97 -113.62 -27.26
N ARG A 317 11.46 -112.76 -28.15
CA ARG A 317 10.95 -113.17 -29.47
C ARG A 317 12.06 -113.78 -30.33
N LEU A 318 13.23 -113.13 -30.40
CA LEU A 318 14.38 -113.64 -31.16
C LEU A 318 14.87 -114.99 -30.60
N GLU A 319 14.94 -115.13 -29.27
CA GLU A 319 15.26 -116.41 -28.62
C GLU A 319 14.24 -117.51 -28.95
N ALA A 320 12.95 -117.17 -29.06
CA ALA A 320 11.90 -118.11 -29.45
C ALA A 320 11.98 -118.49 -30.94
N GLU A 321 12.25 -117.52 -31.83
CA GLU A 321 12.44 -117.75 -33.27
C GLU A 321 13.71 -118.58 -33.54
N GLN A 322 14.79 -118.36 -32.78
CA GLN A 322 16.01 -119.17 -32.84
C GLN A 322 15.75 -120.64 -32.47
N ARG A 323 14.78 -120.90 -31.59
CA ARG A 323 14.33 -122.26 -31.23
C ARG A 323 13.39 -122.90 -32.28
N ARG A 324 12.78 -122.12 -33.19
CA ARG A 324 11.72 -122.61 -34.10
C ARG A 324 12.10 -122.76 -35.58
N GLY A 325 13.27 -122.29 -36.01
CA GLY A 325 13.72 -122.44 -37.40
C GLY A 325 12.96 -121.54 -38.39
N ARG A 326 13.68 -121.01 -39.40
CA ARG A 326 13.15 -120.03 -40.36
C ARG A 326 12.09 -120.66 -41.28
N SER A 327 10.83 -120.25 -41.14
CA SER A 327 9.75 -120.63 -42.05
C SER A 327 9.66 -119.69 -43.25
N SER A 328 9.72 -120.26 -44.46
CA SER A 328 9.87 -119.58 -45.76
C SER A 328 8.59 -118.96 -46.35
N SER A 329 7.53 -118.75 -45.55
CA SER A 329 6.23 -118.28 -46.06
C SER A 329 6.04 -116.76 -46.07
N LEU A 330 7.03 -115.97 -45.63
CA LEU A 330 6.90 -114.51 -45.51
C LEU A 330 6.92 -113.76 -46.86
N GLY A 331 7.61 -114.27 -47.88
CA GLY A 331 7.89 -113.48 -49.10
C GLY A 331 6.66 -113.08 -49.92
N LEU A 332 5.60 -113.89 -49.95
CA LEU A 332 4.37 -113.58 -50.71
C LEU A 332 3.46 -112.59 -49.97
N GLN A 333 3.44 -112.65 -48.63
CA GLN A 333 2.72 -111.70 -47.79
C GLN A 333 3.41 -110.33 -47.78
N GLU A 334 4.75 -110.31 -47.80
CA GLU A 334 5.56 -109.10 -47.94
C GLU A 334 5.32 -108.38 -49.27
N TYR A 335 5.15 -109.12 -50.38
CA TYR A 335 4.84 -108.51 -51.69
C TYR A 335 3.47 -107.82 -51.71
N ASN A 336 2.42 -108.51 -51.25
CA ASN A 336 1.08 -107.92 -51.15
C ASN A 336 1.02 -106.73 -50.17
N SER A 337 1.82 -106.78 -49.10
CA SER A 337 1.95 -105.67 -48.15
C SER A 337 2.65 -104.47 -48.77
N ARG A 338 3.72 -104.68 -49.55
CA ARG A 338 4.45 -103.61 -50.25
C ARG A 338 3.62 -102.91 -51.31
N THR A 339 2.79 -103.63 -52.06
CA THR A 339 1.89 -102.99 -53.05
C THR A 339 0.88 -102.07 -52.37
N ARG A 340 0.26 -102.55 -51.29
CA ARG A 340 -0.70 -101.76 -50.50
C ARG A 340 -0.03 -100.58 -49.76
N GLU A 341 1.20 -100.76 -49.32
CA GLU A 341 2.03 -99.70 -48.75
C GLU A 341 2.32 -98.60 -49.78
N SER A 342 2.72 -98.96 -51.00
CA SER A 342 2.94 -98.00 -52.09
C SER A 342 1.68 -97.21 -52.45
N GLU A 343 0.50 -97.84 -52.44
CA GLU A 343 -0.78 -97.15 -52.66
C GLU A 343 -1.09 -96.14 -51.55
N LEU A 344 -0.93 -96.54 -50.28
CA LEU A 344 -1.12 -95.67 -49.13
C LEU A 344 -0.09 -94.53 -49.10
N GLU A 345 1.15 -94.78 -49.51
CA GLU A 345 2.19 -93.75 -49.63
C GLU A 345 1.86 -92.73 -50.72
N GLN A 346 1.28 -93.18 -51.84
CA GLN A 346 0.79 -92.26 -52.89
C GLN A 346 -0.39 -91.44 -52.37
N GLU A 347 -1.31 -92.05 -51.63
CA GLU A 347 -2.45 -91.34 -51.04
C GLU A 347 -2.00 -90.33 -49.97
N VAL A 348 -1.03 -90.67 -49.11
CA VAL A 348 -0.43 -89.74 -48.15
C VAL A 348 0.29 -88.60 -48.86
N ARG A 349 0.99 -88.86 -49.98
CA ARG A 349 1.62 -87.81 -50.78
C ARG A 349 0.58 -86.88 -51.39
N ARG A 350 -0.50 -87.42 -51.94
CA ARG A 350 -1.63 -86.66 -52.49
C ARG A 350 -2.29 -85.79 -51.41
N LEU A 351 -2.65 -86.38 -50.27
CA LEU A 351 -3.26 -85.68 -49.15
C LEU A 351 -2.35 -84.60 -48.56
N LYS A 352 -1.04 -84.86 -48.47
CA LYS A 352 -0.07 -83.84 -48.03
C LYS A 352 -0.01 -82.66 -49.00
N GLN A 353 -0.09 -82.92 -50.30
CA GLN A 353 -0.12 -81.86 -51.31
C GLN A 353 -1.42 -81.06 -51.23
N ASP A 354 -2.57 -81.73 -51.15
CA ASP A 354 -3.88 -81.08 -50.99
C ASP A 354 -3.92 -80.23 -49.71
N ASN A 355 -3.35 -80.72 -48.61
CA ASN A 355 -3.32 -79.98 -47.35
C ASN A 355 -2.41 -78.74 -47.43
N ARG A 356 -1.28 -78.81 -48.16
CA ARG A 356 -0.44 -77.62 -48.43
C ARG A 356 -1.21 -76.60 -49.26
N ASN A 357 -1.86 -77.03 -50.35
CA ASN A 357 -2.65 -76.15 -51.20
C ASN A 357 -3.79 -75.48 -50.40
N LEU A 358 -4.48 -76.23 -49.54
CA LEU A 358 -5.54 -75.67 -48.68
C LEU A 358 -4.98 -74.66 -47.65
N LYS A 359 -3.78 -74.89 -47.12
CA LYS A 359 -3.13 -73.93 -46.22
C LYS A 359 -2.75 -72.64 -46.95
N GLU A 360 -2.17 -72.75 -48.14
CA GLU A 360 -1.83 -71.60 -48.98
C GLU A 360 -3.09 -70.77 -49.31
N GLN A 361 -4.20 -71.41 -49.68
CA GLN A 361 -5.48 -70.74 -49.90
C GLN A 361 -6.03 -70.08 -48.63
N ASN A 362 -5.89 -70.75 -47.48
CA ASN A 362 -6.34 -70.19 -46.20
C ASN A 362 -5.50 -68.96 -45.79
N GLU A 363 -4.18 -69.02 -45.98
CA GLU A 363 -3.27 -67.90 -45.77
C GLU A 363 -3.58 -66.72 -46.71
N GLU A 364 -3.89 -67.00 -47.98
CA GLU A 364 -4.33 -65.98 -48.94
C GLU A 364 -5.66 -65.33 -48.52
N LEU A 365 -6.67 -66.12 -48.14
CA LEU A 365 -7.95 -65.62 -47.65
C LEU A 365 -7.79 -64.79 -46.36
N ASN A 366 -6.93 -65.23 -45.43
CA ASN A 366 -6.62 -64.44 -44.23
C ASN A 366 -5.94 -63.11 -44.59
N GLY A 367 -5.03 -63.11 -45.59
CA GLY A 367 -4.44 -61.87 -46.12
C GLY A 367 -5.49 -60.93 -46.73
N GLN A 368 -6.48 -61.47 -47.44
CA GLN A 368 -7.60 -60.69 -47.98
C GLN A 368 -8.47 -60.09 -46.86
N ILE A 369 -8.79 -60.85 -45.81
CA ILE A 369 -9.55 -60.36 -44.65
C ILE A 369 -8.82 -59.19 -43.98
N ILE A 370 -7.52 -59.33 -43.73
CA ILE A 370 -6.71 -58.25 -43.14
C ILE A 370 -6.75 -57.01 -44.04
N THR A 371 -6.56 -57.18 -45.35
CA THR A 371 -6.59 -56.07 -46.30
C THR A 371 -7.94 -55.32 -46.30
N LEU A 372 -9.05 -56.07 -46.32
CA LEU A 372 -10.40 -55.50 -46.24
C LEU A 372 -10.66 -54.82 -44.89
N SER A 373 -10.18 -55.40 -43.78
CA SER A 373 -10.31 -54.80 -42.44
C SER A 373 -9.55 -53.46 -42.33
N ILE A 374 -8.36 -53.37 -42.91
CA ILE A 374 -7.56 -52.14 -42.95
C ILE A 374 -8.23 -51.09 -43.83
N GLN A 375 -8.77 -51.48 -44.99
CA GLN A 375 -9.53 -50.57 -45.84
C GLN A 375 -10.81 -50.07 -45.17
N GLY A 376 -11.55 -50.95 -44.48
CA GLY A 376 -12.72 -50.58 -43.69
C GLY A 376 -12.38 -49.61 -42.55
N ALA A 377 -11.30 -49.88 -41.82
CA ALA A 377 -10.79 -48.97 -40.79
C ALA A 377 -10.39 -47.62 -41.38
N ARG A 378 -9.63 -47.60 -42.49
CA ARG A 378 -9.25 -46.37 -43.19
C ARG A 378 -10.47 -45.58 -43.67
N SER A 379 -11.49 -46.25 -44.18
CA SER A 379 -12.73 -45.59 -44.60
C SER A 379 -13.43 -44.93 -43.42
N LEU A 380 -13.50 -45.58 -42.25
CA LEU A 380 -14.07 -45.03 -41.03
C LEU A 380 -13.25 -43.84 -40.49
N PHE A 381 -11.92 -43.91 -40.55
CA PHE A 381 -11.07 -42.77 -40.19
C PHE A 381 -11.24 -41.61 -41.17
N SER A 382 -11.43 -41.88 -42.47
CA SER A 382 -11.56 -40.83 -43.47
C SER A 382 -12.92 -40.11 -43.42
N THR A 383 -14.02 -40.81 -43.09
CA THR A 383 -15.33 -40.19 -42.86
C THR A 383 -15.40 -39.39 -41.54
N ALA A 384 -14.59 -39.74 -40.55
CA ALA A 384 -14.52 -39.00 -39.27
C ALA A 384 -13.94 -37.58 -39.41
N PHE A 385 -13.24 -37.26 -40.50
CA PHE A 385 -12.62 -35.95 -40.71
C PHE A 385 -13.44 -34.99 -41.59
N SER A 386 -14.46 -35.46 -42.32
CA SER A 386 -15.14 -34.60 -43.30
C SER A 386 -16.59 -34.20 -42.97
N GLU A 387 -17.31 -34.88 -42.09
CA GLU A 387 -18.73 -34.56 -41.78
C GLU A 387 -19.13 -34.88 -40.32
N SER A 388 -18.50 -34.24 -39.34
CA SER A 388 -18.87 -34.38 -37.91
C SER A 388 -19.22 -33.02 -37.31
N LEU A 389 -20.24 -32.99 -36.44
CA LEU A 389 -20.79 -31.82 -35.72
C LEU A 389 -19.72 -30.87 -35.12
N ALA A 390 -18.52 -31.38 -34.82
CA ALA A 390 -17.38 -30.59 -34.34
C ALA A 390 -16.80 -29.64 -35.40
N ALA A 391 -16.85 -29.99 -36.69
CA ALA A 391 -16.40 -29.12 -37.79
C ALA A 391 -17.36 -27.94 -38.02
N GLU A 392 -18.66 -28.13 -37.76
CA GLU A 392 -19.67 -27.07 -37.85
C GLU A 392 -19.50 -26.05 -36.70
N ILE A 393 -19.23 -26.52 -35.47
CA ILE A 393 -18.93 -25.67 -34.31
C ILE A 393 -17.63 -24.87 -34.49
N SER A 394 -16.66 -25.43 -35.22
CA SER A 394 -15.39 -24.75 -35.51
C SER A 394 -15.47 -23.73 -36.65
N SER A 395 -16.61 -23.66 -37.35
CA SER A 395 -16.82 -22.76 -38.48
C SER A 395 -17.23 -21.33 -38.08
N VAL A 396 -17.73 -21.15 -36.85
CA VAL A 396 -17.72 -19.84 -36.19
C VAL A 396 -16.34 -19.68 -35.59
N SER A 397 -15.51 -18.87 -36.23
CA SER A 397 -14.16 -18.63 -35.72
C SER A 397 -14.24 -17.97 -34.34
N ARG A 398 -13.31 -18.33 -33.45
CA ARG A 398 -13.14 -17.64 -32.16
C ARG A 398 -13.10 -16.12 -32.34
N ASP A 399 -12.54 -15.67 -33.45
CA ASP A 399 -12.42 -14.26 -33.81
C ASP A 399 -13.79 -13.63 -34.10
N GLU A 400 -14.67 -14.29 -34.87
CA GLU A 400 -16.04 -13.81 -35.12
C GLU A 400 -16.88 -13.77 -33.84
N LEU A 401 -16.69 -14.74 -32.93
CA LEU A 401 -17.38 -14.75 -31.63
C LEU A 401 -16.89 -13.61 -30.72
N MET A 402 -15.57 -13.40 -30.65
CA MET A 402 -14.97 -12.32 -29.88
C MET A 402 -15.37 -10.94 -30.42
N GLU A 403 -15.46 -10.78 -31.74
CA GLU A 403 -15.90 -9.54 -32.37
C GLU A 403 -17.39 -9.26 -32.12
N ALA A 404 -18.23 -10.29 -32.11
CA ALA A 404 -19.64 -10.16 -31.76
C ALA A 404 -19.84 -9.76 -30.28
N VAL A 405 -19.03 -10.31 -29.36
CA VAL A 405 -19.04 -9.93 -27.94
C VAL A 405 -18.60 -8.48 -27.76
N GLN A 406 -17.51 -8.05 -28.40
CA GLN A 406 -17.05 -6.66 -28.32
C GLN A 406 -18.09 -5.67 -28.88
N ARG A 407 -18.73 -5.99 -30.01
CA ARG A 407 -19.83 -5.16 -30.55
C ARG A 407 -21.00 -5.06 -29.58
N GLN A 408 -21.33 -6.14 -28.87
CA GLN A 408 -22.40 -6.13 -27.87
C GLN A 408 -22.04 -5.28 -26.64
N GLU A 409 -20.79 -5.34 -26.18
CA GLU A 409 -20.27 -4.50 -25.09
C GLU A 409 -20.30 -3.01 -25.46
N GLU A 410 -19.93 -2.65 -26.69
CA GLU A 410 -19.98 -1.26 -27.15
C GLU A 410 -21.43 -0.73 -27.20
N ILE A 411 -22.39 -1.53 -27.67
CA ILE A 411 -23.80 -1.16 -27.68
C ILE A 411 -24.32 -0.98 -26.26
N ASN A 412 -23.95 -1.87 -25.33
CA ASN A 412 -24.35 -1.76 -23.93
C ASN A 412 -23.81 -0.49 -23.27
N LEU A 413 -22.54 -0.13 -23.51
CA LEU A 413 -21.96 1.12 -23.00
C LEU A 413 -22.69 2.36 -23.54
N ARG A 414 -23.03 2.35 -24.84
CA ARG A 414 -23.81 3.43 -25.46
C ARG A 414 -25.23 3.52 -24.90
N LEU A 415 -25.88 2.37 -24.65
CA LEU A 415 -27.20 2.34 -24.01
C LEU A 415 -27.13 2.86 -22.57
N GLN A 416 -26.06 2.54 -21.83
CA GLN A 416 -25.87 2.99 -20.46
C GLN A 416 -25.68 4.52 -20.41
N ASP A 417 -24.83 5.09 -21.27
CA ASP A 417 -24.67 6.55 -21.38
C ASP A 417 -25.98 7.25 -21.82
N TYR A 418 -26.76 6.62 -22.70
CA TYR A 418 -28.07 7.13 -23.09
C TYR A 418 -29.07 7.10 -21.93
N ILE A 419 -29.11 6.01 -21.16
CA ILE A 419 -29.96 5.89 -19.95
C ILE A 419 -29.54 6.93 -18.92
N ASP A 420 -28.25 7.09 -18.66
CA ASP A 420 -27.73 8.05 -17.67
C ASP A 420 -28.12 9.48 -18.05
N ARG A 421 -28.01 9.85 -19.34
CA ARG A 421 -28.47 11.16 -19.83
C ARG A 421 -29.97 11.36 -19.66
N ILE A 422 -30.77 10.34 -19.89
CA ILE A 422 -32.22 10.41 -19.66
C ILE A 422 -32.54 10.53 -18.16
N ILE A 423 -31.88 9.74 -17.31
CA ILE A 423 -32.07 9.79 -15.86
C ILE A 423 -31.76 11.20 -15.33
N VAL A 424 -30.63 11.79 -15.74
CA VAL A 424 -30.27 13.17 -15.37
C VAL A 424 -31.34 14.16 -15.83
N ALA A 425 -31.79 14.08 -17.09
CA ALA A 425 -32.83 14.96 -17.61
C ALA A 425 -34.18 14.81 -16.87
N ILE A 426 -34.56 13.59 -16.48
CA ILE A 426 -35.78 13.34 -15.70
C ILE A 426 -35.63 13.88 -14.27
N MET A 427 -34.49 13.69 -13.63
CA MET A 427 -34.20 14.25 -12.31
C MET A 427 -34.31 15.78 -12.29
N GLU A 428 -33.91 16.44 -13.38
CA GLU A 428 -33.99 17.91 -13.51
C GLU A 428 -35.41 18.42 -13.83
N THR A 429 -36.23 17.64 -14.56
CA THR A 429 -37.51 18.13 -15.10
C THR A 429 -38.72 17.68 -14.29
N ASN A 430 -38.76 16.41 -13.85
CA ASN A 430 -39.85 15.86 -13.02
C ASN A 430 -39.41 14.54 -12.34
N PRO A 431 -38.87 14.58 -11.12
CA PRO A 431 -38.28 13.41 -10.47
C PRO A 431 -39.30 12.34 -10.06
N SER A 432 -40.59 12.66 -9.98
CA SER A 432 -41.65 11.70 -9.59
C SER A 432 -41.83 10.53 -10.57
N ILE A 433 -41.30 10.64 -11.80
CA ILE A 433 -41.32 9.57 -12.81
C ILE A 433 -40.38 8.41 -12.45
N LEU A 434 -39.36 8.65 -11.62
CA LEU A 434 -38.40 7.63 -11.18
C LEU A 434 -38.84 6.90 -9.89
N GLU A 435 -39.98 7.26 -9.29
CA GLU A 435 -40.52 6.53 -8.13
C GLU A 435 -41.09 5.17 -8.57
N VAL A 436 -40.36 4.11 -8.26
CA VAL A 436 -40.85 2.74 -8.38
C VAL A 436 -41.89 2.52 -7.28
N LYS A 437 -43.15 2.29 -7.67
CA LYS A 437 -44.27 2.00 -6.76
C LYS A 437 -44.27 0.57 -6.24
#